data_AF-V6K7L4-F1
#
_entry.id   AF-V6K7L4-F1
#
_cell.length_a   1.000
_cell.length_b   1.000
_cell.length_c   1.000
_cell.angle_alpha   90.00
_cell.angle_beta   90.00
_cell.angle_gamma   90.00
#
_symmetry.space_group_name_H-M   'P 1'
#
loop_
_entity.id
_entity.type
_entity.pdbx_description
1 polymer ?
#
loop_
_entity_poly.entity_id
_entity_poly.type
_entity_poly.pdbx_seq_one_letter_code
_entity_poly.pdbx_strand_id
1 'polypeptide(L)'
;MSFLRFYGDEVKEMARTLESSGGHMKSASKEMQRADASQLGHDELHSACNDFSDSWHYGFGQLSKITKGISKFANKASEEFHKLDVKLYEDLKKKSQEHRKN
;
A
#
# COMPACT_ATOMS: atom_id res chain seq x y z
N MET A 1 12.13 -17.53 14.40
CA MET A 1 11.28 -16.82 13.41
C MET A 1 11.53 -17.47 12.06
N SER A 2 10.50 -17.85 11.31
CA SER A 2 10.70 -18.33 9.93
C SER A 2 11.06 -17.15 9.03
N PHE A 3 11.98 -17.39 8.10
CA PHE A 3 12.36 -16.45 7.03
C PHE A 3 11.14 -15.97 6.22
N LEU A 4 10.21 -16.87 5.90
CA LEU A 4 9.01 -16.55 5.12
C LEU A 4 8.05 -15.62 5.89
N ARG A 5 7.97 -15.78 7.21
CA ARG A 5 7.20 -14.89 8.09
C ARG A 5 7.78 -13.48 8.14
N PHE A 6 9.11 -13.34 8.22
CA PHE A 6 9.78 -12.04 8.18
C PHE A 6 9.46 -11.27 6.89
N TYR A 7 9.57 -11.91 5.72
CA TYR A 7 9.17 -11.29 4.44
C TYR A 7 7.69 -10.92 4.40
N GLY A 8 6.83 -11.76 4.98
CA GLY A 8 5.40 -11.46 5.09
C GLY A 8 5.12 -10.19 5.90
N ASP A 9 5.87 -9.95 6.98
CA ASP A 9 5.71 -8.78 7.85
C ASP A 9 6.24 -7.50 7.18
N GLU A 10 7.42 -7.55 6.55
CA GLU A 10 8.00 -6.45 5.76
C GLU A 10 7.06 -5.98 4.64
N VAL A 11 6.47 -6.93 3.92
CA VAL A 11 5.55 -6.66 2.82
C VAL A 11 4.24 -6.00 3.31
N LYS A 12 3.74 -6.38 4.49
CA LYS A 12 2.60 -5.72 5.14
C LYS A 12 2.92 -4.33 5.64
N GLU A 13 4.14 -4.10 6.11
CA GLU A 13 4.59 -2.77 6.51
C GLU A 13 4.67 -1.82 5.31
N MET A 14 5.27 -2.26 4.21
CA MET A 14 5.27 -1.52 2.95
C MET A 14 3.84 -1.12 2.51
N ALA A 15 2.89 -2.06 2.57
CA ALA A 15 1.50 -1.79 2.21
C ALA A 15 0.85 -0.71 3.11
N ARG A 16 1.07 -0.77 4.42
CA ARG A 16 0.59 0.22 5.39
C ARG A 16 1.18 1.61 5.14
N THR A 17 2.49 1.68 4.89
CA THR A 17 3.17 2.96 4.61
C THR A 17 2.62 3.61 3.35
N LEU A 18 2.45 2.84 2.27
CA LEU A 18 1.88 3.35 1.03
C LEU A 18 0.44 3.86 1.21
N GLU A 19 -0.38 3.14 1.98
CA GLU A 19 -1.75 3.56 2.29
C GLU A 19 -1.79 4.87 3.11
N SER A 20 -0.91 5.00 4.11
CA SER A 20 -0.76 6.22 4.92
C SER A 20 -0.34 7.42 4.06
N SER A 21 0.71 7.27 3.23
CA SER A 21 1.13 8.31 2.29
C SER A 21 0.00 8.70 1.34
N GLY A 22 -0.76 7.71 0.83
CA GLY A 22 -1.95 7.96 0.03
C GLY A 22 -3.02 8.77 0.78
N GLY A 23 -3.25 8.47 2.06
CA GLY A 23 -4.16 9.23 2.92
C GLY A 23 -3.74 10.70 3.06
N HIS A 24 -2.47 10.97 3.36
CA HIS A 24 -1.94 12.34 3.49
C HIS A 24 -2.07 13.15 2.20
N MET A 25 -1.70 12.56 1.06
CA MET A 25 -1.81 13.23 -0.24
C MET A 25 -3.27 13.55 -0.60
N LYS A 26 -4.21 12.66 -0.26
CA LYS A 26 -5.65 12.92 -0.44
C LYS A 26 -6.12 14.12 0.37
N SER A 27 -5.68 14.20 1.63
CA SER A 27 -6.03 15.31 2.51
C SER A 27 -5.48 16.63 1.98
N ALA A 28 -4.20 16.67 1.59
CA ALA A 28 -3.57 17.84 1.00
C ALA A 28 -4.28 18.30 -0.29
N SER A 29 -4.65 17.37 -1.19
CA SER A 29 -5.42 17.69 -2.40
C SER A 29 -6.77 18.32 -2.09
N LYS A 30 -7.47 17.82 -1.05
CA LYS A 30 -8.75 18.41 -0.62
C LYS A 30 -8.58 19.79 0.01
N GLU A 31 -7.51 20.01 0.76
CA GLU A 31 -7.20 21.32 1.35
C GLU A 31 -6.90 22.35 0.27
N MET A 32 -6.12 21.98 -0.76
CA MET A 32 -5.90 22.81 -1.93
C MET A 32 -7.20 23.17 -2.66
N GLN A 33 -8.10 22.20 -2.89
CA GLN A 33 -9.40 22.48 -3.51
C GLN A 33 -10.27 23.44 -2.69
N ARG A 34 -10.07 23.49 -1.37
CA ARG A 34 -10.79 24.42 -0.47
C ARG A 34 -10.14 25.79 -0.40
N ALA A 35 -8.86 25.91 -0.76
CA ALA A 35 -8.16 27.17 -0.79
C ALA A 35 -8.70 27.99 -1.98
N ASP A 36 -9.53 28.98 -1.68
CA ASP A 36 -10.13 29.83 -2.69
C ASP A 36 -9.14 30.89 -3.19
N ALA A 37 -8.56 30.64 -4.37
CA ALA A 37 -7.66 31.59 -5.02
C ALA A 37 -8.39 32.85 -5.53
N SER A 38 -9.73 32.90 -5.53
CA SER A 38 -10.49 34.10 -5.92
C SER A 38 -10.20 35.30 -5.02
N GLN A 39 -9.74 35.07 -3.79
CA GLN A 39 -9.35 36.12 -2.85
C GLN A 39 -8.03 36.82 -3.22
N LEU A 40 -7.28 36.31 -4.19
CA LEU A 40 -5.98 36.84 -4.60
C LEU A 40 -6.08 37.89 -5.73
N GLY A 41 -7.27 38.12 -6.28
CA GLY A 41 -7.54 39.23 -7.21
C GLY A 41 -6.90 39.13 -8.60
N HIS A 42 -6.38 37.96 -8.98
CA HIS A 42 -5.76 37.72 -10.29
C HIS A 42 -6.38 36.50 -10.98
N ASP A 43 -7.12 36.73 -12.06
CA ASP A 43 -7.84 35.68 -12.80
C ASP A 43 -6.91 34.58 -13.35
N GLU A 44 -5.72 34.96 -13.83
CA GLU A 44 -4.71 33.98 -14.29
C GLU A 44 -4.14 33.13 -13.16
N LEU A 45 -3.96 33.71 -11.96
CA LEU A 45 -3.52 32.96 -10.79
C LEU A 45 -4.60 31.98 -10.34
N HIS A 46 -5.87 32.41 -10.37
CA HIS A 46 -7.01 31.54 -10.08
C HIS A 46 -7.09 30.37 -11.06
N SER A 47 -6.95 30.63 -12.37
CA SER A 47 -6.91 29.58 -13.40
C SER A 47 -5.76 28.61 -13.18
N ALA A 48 -4.55 29.11 -12.92
CA ALA A 48 -3.38 28.26 -12.66
C ALA A 48 -3.54 27.40 -11.40
N CYS A 49 -4.16 27.94 -10.33
CA CYS A 49 -4.48 27.18 -9.13
C CYS A 49 -5.51 26.07 -9.39
N ASN A 50 -6.53 26.33 -10.20
CA ASN A 50 -7.52 25.32 -10.58
C ASN A 50 -6.90 24.20 -11.43
N ASP A 51 -6.13 24.57 -12.47
CA ASP A 51 -5.44 23.59 -13.33
C ASP A 51 -4.45 22.72 -12.54
N PHE A 52 -3.72 23.33 -11.61
CA PHE A 52 -2.85 22.61 -10.68
C PHE A 52 -3.65 21.67 -9.79
N SER A 53 -4.75 22.14 -9.20
CA SER A 53 -5.62 21.33 -8.34
C SER A 53 -6.19 20.10 -9.06
N ASP A 54 -6.68 20.27 -10.29
CA ASP A 54 -7.26 19.19 -11.09
C ASP A 54 -6.22 18.16 -11.52
N SER A 55 -5.06 18.62 -12.02
CA SER A 55 -3.96 17.75 -12.40
C SER A 55 -3.39 16.99 -11.20
N TRP A 56 -3.25 17.66 -10.05
CA TRP A 56 -2.83 17.06 -8.78
C TRP A 56 -3.83 16.00 -8.31
N HIS A 57 -5.13 16.30 -8.36
CA HIS A 57 -6.19 15.35 -8.00
C HIS A 57 -6.16 14.10 -8.89
N TYR A 58 -6.00 14.28 -10.20
CA TYR A 58 -5.89 13.19 -11.15
C TYR A 58 -4.65 12.32 -10.89
N GLY A 59 -3.47 12.94 -10.76
CA GLY A 59 -2.22 12.24 -10.49
C GLY A 59 -2.28 11.45 -9.17
N PHE A 60 -2.84 12.06 -8.14
CA PHE A 60 -3.12 11.37 -6.87
C PHE A 60 -4.07 10.17 -7.05
N GLY A 61 -5.14 10.32 -7.84
CA GLY A 61 -6.06 9.24 -8.18
C GLY A 61 -5.34 8.04 -8.82
N GLN A 62 -4.39 8.28 -9.72
CA GLN A 62 -3.57 7.23 -10.34
C GLN A 62 -2.63 6.56 -9.33
N LEU A 63 -1.91 7.35 -8.53
CA LEU A 63 -1.04 6.84 -7.46
C LEU A 63 -1.82 5.97 -6.46
N SER A 64 -3.02 6.41 -6.06
CA SER A 64 -3.88 5.63 -5.16
C SER A 64 -4.26 4.27 -5.73
N LYS A 65 -4.55 4.18 -7.04
CA LYS A 65 -4.84 2.90 -7.70
C LYS A 65 -3.63 1.96 -7.67
N ILE A 66 -2.45 2.46 -8.00
CA ILE A 66 -1.20 1.70 -7.98
C ILE A 66 -0.90 1.20 -6.56
N THR A 67 -0.95 2.09 -5.57
CA THR A 67 -0.76 1.76 -4.16
C THR A 67 -1.72 0.68 -3.67
N LYS A 68 -3.01 0.74 -4.05
CA LYS A 68 -3.97 -0.32 -3.74
C LYS A 68 -3.60 -1.65 -4.40
N GLY A 69 -3.12 -1.63 -5.64
CA GLY A 69 -2.61 -2.82 -6.33
C GLY A 69 -1.43 -3.46 -5.60
N ILE A 70 -0.45 -2.65 -5.20
CA ILE A 70 0.70 -3.08 -4.41
C ILE A 70 0.26 -3.66 -3.07
N SER A 71 -0.64 -3.00 -2.34
CA SER A 71 -1.17 -3.50 -1.06
C SER A 71 -1.88 -4.85 -1.20
N LYS A 72 -2.70 -5.05 -2.25
CA LYS A 72 -3.33 -6.34 -2.53
C LYS A 72 -2.30 -7.43 -2.85
N PHE A 73 -1.33 -7.12 -3.70
CA PHE A 73 -0.24 -8.05 -4.04
C PHE A 73 0.55 -8.44 -2.79
N ALA A 74 0.90 -7.45 -1.98
CA ALA A 74 1.63 -7.60 -0.73
C ALA A 74 0.92 -8.55 0.25
N ASN A 75 -0.38 -8.31 0.50
CA ASN A 75 -1.18 -9.18 1.35
C ASN A 75 -1.25 -10.61 0.82
N LYS A 76 -1.46 -10.78 -0.49
CA LYS A 76 -1.49 -12.10 -1.12
C LYS A 76 -0.15 -12.82 -1.01
N ALA A 77 0.97 -12.13 -1.21
CA ALA A 77 2.30 -12.71 -1.05
C ALA A 77 2.54 -13.16 0.40
N SER A 78 2.17 -12.34 1.39
CA SER A 78 2.26 -12.71 2.81
C SER A 78 1.42 -13.96 3.15
N GLU A 79 0.20 -14.06 2.62
CA GLU A 79 -0.65 -15.25 2.79
C GLU A 79 -0.02 -16.51 2.18
N GLU A 80 0.51 -16.43 0.96
CA GLU A 80 1.16 -17.57 0.31
C GLU A 80 2.44 -18.00 1.04
N PHE A 81 3.25 -17.07 1.52
CA PHE A 81 4.41 -17.37 2.37
C PHE A 81 4.01 -18.08 3.66
N HIS A 82 2.92 -17.65 4.30
CA HIS A 82 2.42 -18.32 5.50
C HIS A 82 1.94 -19.75 5.22
N LYS A 83 1.20 -19.96 4.12
CA LYS A 83 0.76 -21.30 3.71
C LYS A 83 1.95 -22.23 3.43
N LEU A 84 2.98 -21.73 2.74
CA LEU A 84 4.21 -22.47 2.48
C LEU A 84 4.92 -22.87 3.78
N ASP A 85 5.02 -21.94 4.75
CA ASP A 85 5.60 -22.19 6.06
C ASP A 85 4.86 -23.31 6.82
N VAL A 86 3.53 -23.24 6.86
CA VAL A 86 2.68 -24.25 7.53
C VAL A 86 2.85 -25.61 6.87
N LYS A 87 2.81 -25.66 5.53
CA LYS A 87 2.98 -26.91 4.78
C LYS A 87 4.35 -27.53 5.02
N LEU A 88 5.41 -26.72 4.96
CA LEU A 88 6.77 -27.19 5.22
C LEU A 88 6.90 -27.76 6.64
N TYR A 89 6.32 -27.09 7.64
CA TYR A 89 6.32 -27.57 9.02
C TYR A 89 5.59 -28.92 9.17
N GLU A 90 4.43 -29.08 8.55
CA GLU A 90 3.69 -30.34 8.59
C GLU A 90 4.44 -31.50 7.92
N ASP A 91 5.06 -31.25 6.76
CA ASP A 91 5.82 -32.26 6.03
C ASP A 91 7.07 -32.70 6.82
N LEU A 92 7.78 -31.76 7.45
CA LEU A 92 8.91 -32.07 8.33
C LEU A 92 8.47 -32.84 9.57
N LYS A 93 7.34 -32.46 10.19
CA LYS A 93 6.77 -33.16 11.35
C LYS A 93 6.41 -34.60 10.99
N LYS A 94 5.73 -34.85 9.87
CA LYS A 94 5.38 -36.19 9.39
C LYS A 94 6.63 -37.05 9.18
N LYS A 95 7.63 -36.54 8.45
CA LYS A 95 8.91 -37.24 8.24
C LYS A 95 9.62 -37.59 9.55
N SER A 96 9.66 -36.67 10.52
CA SER A 96 10.27 -36.94 11.82
C SER A 96 9.55 -38.03 12.61
N GLN A 97 8.23 -38.13 12.46
CA GLN A 97 7.41 -39.15 13.13
C GLN A 97 7.55 -40.52 12.46
N GLU A 98 7.68 -40.57 11.13
CA GLU A 98 7.97 -41.80 10.38
C GLU A 98 9.37 -42.34 10.74
N HIS A 99 10.37 -41.47 10.82
CA HIS A 99 11.74 -41.88 11.18
C HIS A 99 11.86 -42.40 12.63
N ARG A 100 10.95 -42.00 13.52
CA ARG A 100 10.90 -42.47 14.93
C ARG A 100 10.18 -43.80 15.11
N LYS A 101 9.43 -44.25 14.10
CA LYS A 101 8.66 -45.50 14.12
C LYS A 101 9.40 -46.66 13.41
N ASN A 102 10.43 -46.34 12.64
CA ASN A 102 11.39 -47.30 12.06
C ASN A 102 12.62 -47.43 12.95
#